data_AF-A0A0M4NGH1-F1
#
_entry.id   AF-A0A0M4NGH1-F1
#
_cell.length_a   1.000
_cell.length_b   1.000
_cell.length_c   1.000
_cell.angle_alpha   90.00
_cell.angle_beta   90.00
_cell.angle_gamma   90.00
#
_symmetry.space_group_name_H-M   'P 1'
#
loop_
_entity.id
_entity.type
_entity.pdbx_description
1 polymer ?
#
loop_
_entity_poly.entity_id
_entity_poly.type
_entity_poly.pdbx_seq_one_letter_code
_entity_poly.pdbx_strand_id
1 'polypeptide(L)'
;MSYFPILKAPYCTGSTTLYNFSPNNWELVDKCEQTVSLTYIKDDLWYSVALEKLAYQDYKVVKHNDISDLIPDGALALLSLSKEELPRTSAELPVLNCSHTYMPMSRATLGLKSSFTTTVYQGEINPFPSQASLLTFSPFLQFGLGVENYVLLMNLEKIPESRKVVVEIYDAHSKELKKIQSAYSNQINIISLNDMGFNEKSLPVIICREMASIPLYFSSYNCGEILSLEHTHPPASLVVHGNRFGAQKQIKEYWLSQLKK
;
A
#
# COMPACT_ATOMS: atom_id res chain seq x y z
N MET A 1 -12.24 7.55 2.49
CA MET A 1 -12.74 6.87 1.28
C MET A 1 -11.53 6.34 0.57
N SER A 2 -11.48 5.03 0.39
CA SER A 2 -10.25 4.36 -0.03
C SER A 2 -10.11 4.33 -1.55
N TYR A 3 -8.87 4.43 -2.00
CA TYR A 3 -8.45 4.05 -3.33
C TYR A 3 -7.85 2.64 -3.30
N PHE A 4 -7.76 2.01 -4.47
CA PHE A 4 -7.29 0.65 -4.65
C PHE A 4 -6.11 0.63 -5.64
N PRO A 5 -4.87 0.57 -5.14
CA PRO A 5 -3.69 0.72 -5.96
C PRO A 5 -3.41 -0.52 -6.79
N ILE A 6 -2.84 -0.37 -7.98
CA ILE A 6 -2.23 -1.48 -8.71
C ILE A 6 -0.79 -1.62 -8.20
N LEU A 7 -0.49 -2.75 -7.55
CA LEU A 7 0.81 -2.99 -6.92
C LEU A 7 1.93 -3.13 -7.96
N LYS A 8 3.16 -2.86 -7.53
CA LYS A 8 4.39 -3.18 -8.28
C LYS A 8 5.43 -3.81 -7.36
N ALA A 9 6.09 -4.84 -7.85
CA ALA A 9 7.18 -5.53 -7.17
C ALA A 9 8.12 -6.16 -8.20
N PRO A 10 9.38 -6.46 -7.83
CA PRO A 10 10.31 -7.16 -8.71
C PRO A 10 9.71 -8.46 -9.27
N TYR A 11 9.97 -8.72 -10.55
CA TYR A 11 9.50 -9.91 -11.29
C TYR A 11 7.97 -10.04 -11.43
N CYS A 12 7.20 -9.04 -11.01
CA CYS A 12 5.75 -9.12 -10.94
C CYS A 12 5.06 -7.98 -11.68
N THR A 13 3.88 -8.28 -12.22
CA THR A 13 2.89 -7.30 -12.70
C THR A 13 1.72 -7.23 -11.73
N GLY A 14 1.19 -6.02 -11.51
CA GLY A 14 0.08 -5.79 -10.59
C GLY A 14 -1.29 -6.06 -11.20
N SER A 15 -2.24 -6.42 -10.35
CA SER A 15 -3.67 -6.45 -10.67
C SER A 15 -4.52 -6.06 -9.46
N THR A 16 -5.69 -5.51 -9.70
CA THR A 16 -6.64 -5.14 -8.65
C THR A 16 -8.03 -5.60 -9.03
N THR A 17 -8.70 -6.30 -8.11
CA THR A 17 -10.10 -6.70 -8.24
C THR A 17 -10.98 -5.81 -7.39
N LEU A 18 -11.82 -5.02 -8.04
CA LEU A 18 -12.83 -4.15 -7.44
C LEU A 18 -14.14 -4.93 -7.30
N TYR A 19 -14.89 -4.65 -6.23
CA TYR A 19 -16.17 -5.29 -5.94
C TYR A 19 -17.24 -4.21 -5.74
N ASN A 20 -18.34 -4.26 -6.48
CA ASN A 20 -19.50 -3.38 -6.25
C ASN A 20 -20.59 -4.12 -5.47
N PHE A 21 -20.20 -4.63 -4.30
CA PHE A 21 -21.09 -5.18 -3.30
C PHE A 21 -20.46 -5.05 -1.92
N SER A 22 -21.31 -5.02 -0.91
CA SER A 22 -20.87 -4.83 0.47
C SER A 22 -20.23 -6.09 1.05
N PRO A 23 -19.20 -5.95 1.89
CA PRO A 23 -18.65 -7.06 2.67
C PRO A 23 -19.56 -7.50 3.83
N ASN A 24 -20.65 -6.76 4.09
CA ASN A 24 -21.67 -7.11 5.06
C ASN A 24 -23.09 -6.90 4.50
N ASN A 25 -24.09 -7.41 5.20
CA ASN A 25 -25.51 -7.33 4.81
C ASN A 25 -26.38 -6.56 5.82
N TRP A 26 -25.79 -5.94 6.85
CA TRP A 26 -26.52 -5.24 7.91
C TRP A 26 -26.45 -3.72 7.81
N GLU A 27 -25.46 -3.15 7.11
CA GLU A 27 -25.44 -1.72 6.79
C GLU A 27 -26.27 -1.44 5.54
N LEU A 28 -27.07 -0.37 5.58
CA LEU A 28 -27.80 0.09 4.41
C LEU A 28 -26.82 0.77 3.45
N VAL A 29 -26.65 0.15 2.27
CA VAL A 29 -25.85 0.69 1.17
C VAL A 29 -26.73 0.96 -0.04
N ASP A 30 -26.36 1.96 -0.81
CA ASP A 30 -27.02 2.23 -2.09
C ASP A 30 -26.68 1.13 -3.09
N LYS A 31 -27.70 0.40 -3.52
CA LYS A 31 -27.58 -0.67 -4.53
C LYS A 31 -27.63 -0.07 -5.93
N CYS A 32 -26.53 0.56 -6.33
CA CYS A 32 -26.44 1.24 -7.61
C CYS A 32 -25.21 0.81 -8.40
N GLU A 33 -25.24 1.10 -9.70
CA GLU A 33 -24.05 1.07 -10.54
C GLU A 33 -23.02 2.10 -10.05
N GLN A 34 -21.74 1.78 -10.17
CA GLN A 34 -20.64 2.70 -9.84
C GLN A 34 -19.66 2.80 -11.01
N THR A 35 -19.09 3.99 -11.20
CA THR A 35 -18.01 4.26 -12.14
C THR A 35 -16.70 3.73 -11.60
N VAL A 36 -16.01 2.90 -12.38
CA VAL A 36 -14.62 2.54 -12.14
C VAL A 36 -13.76 3.65 -12.72
N SER A 37 -12.98 4.32 -11.87
CA SER A 37 -12.06 5.38 -12.31
C SER A 37 -10.62 5.03 -12.01
N LEU A 38 -9.73 5.36 -12.94
CA LEU A 38 -8.28 5.35 -12.77
C LEU A 38 -7.80 6.77 -12.46
N THR A 39 -7.09 6.92 -11.35
CA THR A 39 -6.50 8.19 -10.90
C THR A 39 -4.98 8.05 -10.77
N TYR A 40 -4.23 9.04 -11.25
CA TYR A 40 -2.76 9.07 -11.22
C TYR A 40 -2.24 10.51 -11.23
N ILE A 41 -0.95 10.69 -10.92
CA ILE A 41 -0.28 12.00 -11.00
C ILE A 41 0.35 12.18 -12.37
N LYS A 42 0.17 13.36 -12.95
CA LYS A 42 0.90 13.85 -14.12
C LYS A 42 0.98 15.37 -14.02
N ASP A 43 2.13 15.96 -14.34
CA ASP A 43 2.33 17.41 -14.36
C ASP A 43 1.84 18.13 -13.08
N ASP A 44 2.18 17.58 -11.90
CA ASP A 44 1.78 18.07 -10.57
C ASP A 44 0.25 18.23 -10.35
N LEU A 45 -0.55 17.44 -11.06
CA LEU A 45 -2.00 17.35 -10.89
C LEU A 45 -2.45 15.90 -10.78
N TRP A 46 -3.59 15.69 -10.10
CA TRP A 46 -4.31 14.42 -10.15
C TRP A 46 -5.14 14.36 -11.41
N TYR A 47 -4.86 13.39 -12.28
CA TYR A 47 -5.67 13.05 -13.44
C TYR A 47 -6.62 11.91 -13.09
N SER A 48 -7.85 11.95 -13.60
CA SER A 48 -8.79 10.83 -13.49
C SER A 48 -9.44 10.51 -14.83
N VAL A 49 -9.56 9.22 -15.12
CA VAL A 49 -10.21 8.69 -16.32
C VAL A 49 -11.22 7.63 -15.91
N ALA A 50 -12.47 7.78 -16.34
CA ALA A 50 -13.48 6.74 -16.20
C ALA A 50 -13.15 5.57 -17.15
N LEU A 51 -13.02 4.36 -16.61
CA LEU A 51 -12.74 3.16 -17.40
C LEU A 51 -14.05 2.52 -17.87
N GLU A 52 -14.98 2.31 -16.94
CA GLU A 52 -16.28 1.70 -17.22
C GLU A 52 -17.27 1.93 -16.08
N LYS A 53 -18.48 1.41 -16.25
CA LYS A 53 -19.50 1.28 -15.21
C LYS A 53 -19.54 -0.16 -14.71
N LEU A 54 -19.64 -0.33 -13.40
CA LEU A 54 -19.71 -1.62 -12.71
C LEU A 54 -21.08 -1.77 -12.04
N ALA A 55 -21.84 -2.76 -12.49
CA ALA A 55 -23.16 -3.06 -11.94
C ALA A 55 -23.10 -3.50 -10.47
N TYR A 56 -24.19 -3.32 -9.73
CA TYR A 56 -24.29 -3.83 -8.35
C TYR A 56 -24.23 -5.37 -8.35
N GLN A 57 -23.53 -5.96 -7.36
CA GLN A 57 -23.19 -7.39 -7.27
C GLN A 57 -22.18 -7.90 -8.30
N ASP A 58 -21.52 -6.98 -9.03
CA ASP A 58 -20.49 -7.33 -9.98
C ASP A 58 -19.08 -7.01 -9.45
N TYR A 59 -18.06 -7.49 -10.15
CA TYR A 59 -16.66 -7.22 -9.87
C TYR A 59 -15.87 -6.91 -11.15
N LYS A 60 -14.78 -6.16 -11.02
CA LYS A 60 -13.88 -5.86 -12.13
C LYS A 60 -12.45 -6.17 -11.76
N VAL A 61 -11.76 -6.93 -12.61
CA VAL A 61 -10.31 -7.10 -12.54
C VAL A 61 -9.66 -6.11 -13.50
N VAL A 62 -8.73 -5.30 -13.00
CA VAL A 62 -7.89 -4.41 -13.80
C VAL A 62 -6.43 -4.80 -13.58
N LYS A 63 -5.72 -5.12 -14.65
CA LYS A 63 -4.28 -5.44 -14.62
C LYS A 63 -3.49 -4.21 -15.03
N HIS A 64 -2.22 -4.16 -14.62
CA HIS A 64 -1.31 -3.10 -15.01
C HIS A 64 -1.26 -2.90 -16.55
N ASN A 65 -1.18 -3.99 -17.31
CA ASN A 65 -1.13 -3.95 -18.78
C ASN A 65 -2.42 -3.42 -19.41
N ASP A 66 -3.56 -3.44 -18.71
CA ASP A 66 -4.82 -2.89 -19.22
C ASP A 66 -4.82 -1.35 -19.17
N ILE A 67 -3.92 -0.75 -18.38
CA ILE A 67 -3.88 0.69 -18.10
C ILE A 67 -2.50 1.33 -18.31
N SER A 68 -1.48 0.57 -18.72
CA SER A 68 -0.11 1.06 -18.86
C SER A 68 0.00 2.23 -19.82
N ASP A 69 -0.77 2.20 -20.91
CA ASP A 69 -0.77 3.24 -21.94
C ASP A 69 -1.53 4.51 -21.51
N LEU A 70 -2.25 4.45 -20.38
CA LEU A 70 -3.05 5.56 -19.86
C LEU A 70 -2.32 6.38 -18.81
N ILE A 71 -1.19 5.90 -18.29
CA ILE A 71 -0.46 6.52 -17.17
C ILE A 71 1.00 6.82 -17.56
N PRO A 72 1.63 7.83 -16.95
CA PRO A 72 3.07 8.01 -17.07
C PRO A 72 3.85 6.82 -16.50
N ASP A 73 5.03 6.55 -17.05
CA ASP A 73 5.93 5.51 -16.57
C ASP A 73 6.23 5.67 -15.07
N GLY A 74 6.03 4.59 -14.32
CA GLY A 74 6.31 4.53 -12.88
C GLY A 74 5.28 5.19 -11.97
N ALA A 75 4.26 5.86 -12.53
CA ALA A 75 3.19 6.51 -11.77
C ALA A 75 2.40 5.51 -10.89
N LEU A 76 1.88 6.00 -9.76
CA LEU A 76 0.98 5.22 -8.91
C LEU A 76 -0.42 5.20 -9.53
N ALA A 77 -0.82 4.04 -10.05
CA ALA A 77 -2.17 3.81 -10.54
C ALA A 77 -3.12 3.53 -9.37
N LEU A 78 -4.12 4.38 -9.19
CA LEU A 78 -5.15 4.27 -8.14
C LEU A 78 -6.51 4.02 -8.78
N LEU A 79 -7.12 2.88 -8.50
CA LEU A 79 -8.49 2.62 -8.89
C LEU A 79 -9.46 3.09 -7.81
N SER A 80 -10.67 3.45 -8.21
CA SER A 80 -11.75 3.82 -7.31
C SER A 80 -13.10 3.45 -7.88
N LEU A 81 -14.10 3.35 -7.00
CA LEU A 81 -15.51 3.27 -7.36
C LEU A 81 -16.18 4.57 -6.90
N SER A 82 -17.02 5.15 -7.74
CA SER A 82 -17.80 6.35 -7.43
C SER A 82 -19.13 6.37 -8.18
N LYS A 83 -20.18 6.93 -7.58
CA LYS A 83 -21.51 7.09 -8.20
C LYS A 83 -21.44 7.96 -9.46
N GLU A 84 -20.55 8.95 -9.44
CA GLU A 84 -20.33 9.92 -10.51
C GLU A 84 -18.92 9.77 -11.09
N GLU A 85 -18.70 10.29 -12.30
CA GLU A 85 -17.35 10.39 -12.85
C GLU A 85 -16.52 11.41 -12.05
N LEU A 86 -15.24 11.11 -11.85
CA LEU A 86 -14.34 12.04 -11.17
C LEU A 86 -13.93 13.19 -12.11
N PRO A 87 -13.56 14.37 -11.56
CA PRO A 87 -12.99 15.44 -12.36
C PRO A 87 -11.77 14.96 -13.14
N ARG A 88 -11.68 15.30 -14.43
CA ARG A 88 -10.57 14.89 -15.31
C ARG A 88 -9.20 15.29 -14.75
N THR A 89 -9.14 16.45 -14.10
CA THR A 89 -7.95 16.97 -13.42
C THR A 89 -8.36 17.62 -12.09
N SER A 90 -7.52 17.52 -11.08
CA SER A 90 -7.71 18.16 -9.78
C SER A 90 -6.37 18.50 -9.12
N ALA A 91 -6.35 19.60 -8.35
CA ALA A 91 -5.18 20.01 -7.56
C ALA A 91 -4.98 19.16 -6.30
N GLU A 92 -6.05 18.51 -5.82
CA GLU A 92 -6.00 17.56 -4.71
C GLU A 92 -6.65 16.23 -5.11
N LEU A 93 -6.28 15.16 -4.42
CA LEU A 93 -6.84 13.83 -4.63
C LEU A 93 -8.38 13.89 -4.50
N PRO A 94 -9.15 13.47 -5.52
CA PRO A 94 -10.60 13.60 -5.51
C PRO A 94 -11.26 12.93 -4.29
N VAL A 95 -12.30 13.58 -3.77
CA VAL A 95 -13.16 12.97 -2.74
C VAL A 95 -14.16 12.07 -3.44
N LEU A 96 -14.12 10.78 -3.12
CA LEU A 96 -15.02 9.80 -3.71
C LEU A 96 -16.42 9.94 -3.08
N ASN A 97 -17.46 9.88 -3.91
CA ASN A 97 -18.83 9.64 -3.50
C ASN A 97 -19.20 8.22 -3.94
N CYS A 98 -19.15 7.24 -3.04
CA CYS A 98 -19.32 5.83 -3.37
C CYS A 98 -20.25 5.13 -2.37
N SER A 99 -20.89 4.07 -2.83
CA SER A 99 -21.64 3.18 -1.95
C SER A 99 -20.63 2.27 -1.22
N HIS A 100 -20.58 2.36 0.10
CA HIS A 100 -19.64 1.61 0.93
C HIS A 100 -20.20 1.34 2.32
N THR A 101 -19.62 0.36 2.99
CA THR A 101 -19.85 0.05 4.40
C THR A 101 -18.74 0.64 5.26
N TYR A 102 -19.04 0.94 6.52
CA TYR A 102 -18.08 1.43 7.50
C TYR A 102 -17.40 0.29 8.26
N MET A 103 -18.10 -0.82 8.53
CA MET A 103 -17.56 -1.91 9.33
C MET A 103 -18.03 -3.31 8.87
N PRO A 104 -17.16 -4.10 8.20
CA PRO A 104 -15.84 -3.73 7.72
C PRO A 104 -15.90 -2.73 6.55
N MET A 105 -14.84 -1.95 6.34
CA MET A 105 -14.72 -1.12 5.14
C MET A 105 -14.52 -1.98 3.90
N SER A 106 -15.00 -1.49 2.75
CA SER A 106 -14.78 -2.12 1.45
C SER A 106 -13.28 -2.24 1.13
N ARG A 107 -12.87 -3.43 0.69
CA ARG A 107 -11.49 -3.74 0.26
C ARG A 107 -11.50 -4.34 -1.13
N ALA A 108 -10.42 -4.10 -1.87
CA ALA A 108 -10.16 -4.78 -3.12
C ALA A 108 -9.22 -5.97 -2.89
N THR A 109 -9.21 -6.91 -3.83
CA THR A 109 -8.14 -7.93 -3.89
C THR A 109 -7.00 -7.35 -4.71
N LEU A 110 -5.87 -7.04 -4.07
CA LEU A 110 -4.66 -6.53 -4.72
C LEU A 110 -3.70 -7.68 -4.96
N GLY A 111 -3.23 -7.84 -6.19
CA GLY A 111 -2.44 -8.99 -6.64
C GLY A 111 -1.11 -8.62 -7.27
N LEU A 112 -0.14 -9.51 -7.10
CA LEU A 112 1.15 -9.53 -7.79
C LEU A 112 1.27 -10.86 -8.53
N LYS A 113 1.50 -10.78 -9.84
CA LYS A 113 1.62 -11.95 -10.73
C LYS A 113 3.00 -11.98 -11.38
N SER A 114 3.73 -13.07 -11.18
CA SER A 114 4.95 -13.39 -11.95
C SER A 114 4.60 -14.20 -13.21
N SER A 115 5.62 -14.65 -13.95
CA SER A 115 5.43 -15.64 -15.03
C SER A 115 4.96 -17.01 -14.52
N PHE A 116 5.15 -17.31 -13.23
CA PHE A 116 4.93 -18.65 -12.67
C PHE A 116 3.72 -18.74 -11.74
N THR A 117 3.49 -17.71 -10.93
CA THR A 117 2.49 -17.76 -9.85
C THR A 117 1.87 -16.39 -9.57
N THR A 118 0.91 -16.35 -8.65
CA THR A 118 0.21 -15.14 -8.22
C THR A 118 0.01 -15.18 -6.72
N THR A 119 0.24 -14.04 -6.07
CA THR A 119 -0.11 -13.80 -4.67
C THR A 119 -1.05 -12.61 -4.57
N VAL A 120 -1.93 -12.62 -3.57
CA VAL A 120 -2.94 -11.57 -3.38
C VAL A 120 -3.10 -11.22 -1.90
N TYR A 121 -3.50 -9.98 -1.62
CA TYR A 121 -3.97 -9.58 -0.30
C TYR A 121 -5.18 -8.65 -0.42
N GLN A 122 -6.01 -8.60 0.62
CA GLN A 122 -7.12 -7.64 0.69
C GLN A 122 -6.60 -6.28 1.14
N GLY A 123 -6.73 -5.27 0.28
CA GLY A 123 -6.10 -3.99 0.50
C GLY A 123 -6.88 -2.79 -0.01
N GLU A 124 -6.53 -1.66 0.56
CA GLU A 124 -7.09 -0.35 0.34
C GLU A 124 -6.06 0.71 0.79
N ILE A 125 -6.11 1.92 0.24
CA ILE A 125 -5.31 3.04 0.73
C ILE A 125 -6.16 4.29 0.88
N ASN A 126 -6.05 4.94 2.04
CA ASN A 126 -6.55 6.29 2.26
C ASN A 126 -5.37 7.27 2.24
N PRO A 127 -5.56 8.53 1.82
CA PRO A 127 -4.48 9.50 1.86
C PRO A 127 -4.03 9.74 3.29
N PHE A 128 -2.72 9.65 3.52
CA PHE A 128 -2.08 10.00 4.78
C PHE A 128 -1.98 11.53 4.92
N PRO A 129 -1.97 12.05 6.16
CA PRO A 129 -1.57 13.43 6.39
C PRO A 129 -0.08 13.62 6.05
N SER A 130 0.29 14.81 5.58
CA SER A 130 1.68 15.15 5.26
C SER A 130 2.62 15.04 6.48
N GLN A 131 2.09 15.35 7.67
CA GLN A 131 2.78 15.16 8.95
C GLN A 131 2.45 13.79 9.53
N ALA A 132 3.13 12.76 9.04
CA ALA A 132 3.02 11.40 9.53
C ALA A 132 4.39 10.72 9.61
N SER A 133 4.45 9.56 10.24
CA SER A 133 5.66 8.75 10.30
C SER A 133 5.33 7.27 10.29
N LEU A 134 6.25 6.46 9.82
CA LEU A 134 6.19 5.00 9.80
C LEU A 134 7.14 4.43 10.86
N LEU A 135 6.64 3.42 11.58
CA LEU A 135 7.43 2.43 12.28
C LEU A 135 6.81 1.08 11.94
N THR A 136 7.60 0.18 11.37
CA THR A 136 7.16 -1.18 11.04
C THR A 136 8.29 -2.19 11.25
N PHE A 137 7.90 -3.44 11.40
CA PHE A 137 8.78 -4.58 11.60
C PHE A 137 8.55 -5.59 10.50
N SER A 138 9.61 -6.26 10.07
CA SER A 138 9.59 -7.32 9.05
C SER A 138 9.75 -8.71 9.70
N PRO A 139 8.76 -9.25 10.42
CA PRO A 139 8.90 -10.50 11.16
C PRO A 139 9.01 -11.75 10.27
N PHE A 140 8.63 -11.68 8.99
CA PHE A 140 8.51 -12.84 8.10
C PHE A 140 9.49 -12.81 6.93
N LEU A 141 10.71 -12.29 7.17
CA LEU A 141 11.80 -12.46 6.21
C LEU A 141 12.01 -13.94 5.90
N GLN A 142 12.16 -14.25 4.63
CA GLN A 142 12.42 -15.60 4.15
C GLN A 142 13.93 -15.74 3.87
N PHE A 143 14.50 -16.91 4.18
CA PHE A 143 15.92 -17.18 3.99
C PHE A 143 16.12 -18.45 3.18
N GLY A 144 17.17 -18.47 2.37
CA GLY A 144 17.49 -19.58 1.46
C GLY A 144 18.22 -19.09 0.22
N LEU A 145 18.96 -19.99 -0.44
CA LEU A 145 19.58 -19.67 -1.72
C LEU A 145 18.49 -19.31 -2.75
N GLY A 146 18.62 -18.18 -3.44
CA GLY A 146 17.66 -17.73 -4.45
C GLY A 146 16.44 -16.99 -3.90
N VAL A 147 16.36 -16.75 -2.59
CA VAL A 147 15.31 -15.94 -1.97
C VAL A 147 15.74 -14.47 -1.93
N GLU A 148 14.87 -13.60 -2.41
CA GLU A 148 15.02 -12.15 -2.36
C GLU A 148 13.88 -11.53 -1.55
N ASN A 149 14.21 -10.66 -0.60
CA ASN A 149 13.29 -9.97 0.28
C ASN A 149 13.24 -8.47 -0.05
N TYR A 150 12.03 -7.92 -0.05
CA TYR A 150 11.76 -6.51 -0.29
C TYR A 150 10.71 -6.00 0.69
N VAL A 151 10.78 -4.71 0.99
CA VAL A 151 9.66 -3.97 1.54
C VAL A 151 9.11 -3.02 0.49
N LEU A 152 7.80 -3.08 0.28
CA LEU A 152 7.03 -2.16 -0.55
C LEU A 152 6.38 -1.14 0.39
N LEU A 153 6.81 0.12 0.32
CA LEU A 153 6.24 1.21 1.11
C LEU A 153 5.30 2.02 0.23
N MET A 154 4.00 1.77 0.38
CA MET A 154 2.95 2.41 -0.37
C MET A 154 2.46 3.66 0.35
N ASN A 155 2.69 4.82 -0.25
CA ASN A 155 2.22 6.11 0.26
C ASN A 155 1.26 6.77 -0.73
N LEU A 156 0.28 7.47 -0.17
CA LEU A 156 -0.66 8.34 -0.86
C LEU A 156 -0.89 9.58 0.02
N GLU A 157 -0.78 10.76 -0.56
CA GLU A 157 -1.10 12.05 0.03
C GLU A 157 -2.11 12.76 -0.87
N LYS A 158 -2.78 13.80 -0.35
CA LYS A 158 -3.76 14.54 -1.16
C LYS A 158 -3.10 15.46 -2.17
N ILE A 159 -1.93 16.00 -1.85
CA ILE A 159 -1.20 16.92 -2.71
C ILE A 159 -0.40 16.06 -3.71
N PRO A 160 -0.47 16.36 -5.02
CA PRO A 160 0.18 15.58 -6.09
C PRO A 160 1.70 15.72 -6.15
N GLU A 161 2.32 16.34 -5.15
CA GLU A 161 3.78 16.49 -5.07
C GLU A 161 4.46 15.14 -4.75
N SER A 162 5.60 14.90 -5.40
CA SER A 162 6.49 13.78 -5.06
C SER A 162 7.64 14.27 -4.18
N ARG A 163 7.38 14.38 -2.87
CA ARG A 163 8.39 14.82 -1.91
C ARG A 163 9.28 13.64 -1.51
N LYS A 164 10.58 13.89 -1.48
CA LYS A 164 11.60 12.92 -1.06
C LYS A 164 11.71 12.89 0.47
N VAL A 165 11.78 11.70 1.04
CA VAL A 165 11.98 11.45 2.48
C VAL A 165 13.05 10.39 2.71
N VAL A 166 13.48 10.28 3.96
CA VAL A 166 14.48 9.29 4.39
C VAL A 166 13.80 8.11 5.09
N VAL A 167 14.21 6.90 4.70
CA VAL A 167 13.89 5.63 5.35
C VAL A 167 15.16 5.07 5.98
N GLU A 168 15.08 4.80 7.27
CA GLU A 168 16.15 4.20 8.07
C GLU A 168 15.78 2.74 8.36
N ILE A 169 16.72 1.81 8.17
CA ILE A 169 16.52 0.38 8.39
C ILE A 169 17.54 -0.10 9.42
N TYR A 170 17.04 -0.65 10.52
CA TYR A 170 17.84 -1.17 11.63
C TYR A 170 17.59 -2.66 11.85
N ASP A 171 18.46 -3.31 12.60
CA ASP A 171 18.17 -4.59 13.23
C ASP A 171 17.61 -4.37 14.65
N ALA A 172 16.46 -4.96 14.97
CA ALA A 172 15.74 -4.72 16.22
C ALA A 172 16.49 -5.17 17.47
N HIS A 173 17.37 -6.18 17.36
CA HIS A 173 18.07 -6.75 18.50
C HIS A 173 19.34 -5.95 18.82
N SER A 174 20.19 -5.78 17.80
CA SER A 174 21.47 -5.06 17.92
C SER A 174 21.30 -3.54 17.96
N LYS A 175 20.16 -3.01 17.49
CA LYS A 175 19.89 -1.58 17.29
C LYS A 175 20.83 -0.92 16.26
N GLU A 176 21.57 -1.72 15.50
CA GLU A 176 22.49 -1.25 14.49
C GLU A 176 21.73 -0.74 13.26
N LEU A 177 22.11 0.44 12.75
CA LEU A 177 21.65 0.96 11.48
C LEU A 177 22.26 0.14 10.33
N LYS A 178 21.42 -0.52 9.54
CA LYS A 178 21.84 -1.35 8.40
C LYS A 178 21.86 -0.57 7.10
N LYS A 179 20.90 0.33 6.88
CA LYS A 179 20.78 1.11 5.64
C LYS A 179 20.01 2.40 5.86
N ILE A 180 20.37 3.42 5.07
CA ILE A 180 19.55 4.60 4.81
C ILE A 180 19.19 4.61 3.32
N GLN A 181 17.91 4.78 3.00
CA GLN A 181 17.39 4.81 1.64
C GLN A 181 16.45 6.01 1.48
N SER A 182 16.39 6.58 0.27
CA SER A 182 15.38 7.59 -0.06
C SER A 182 14.07 6.92 -0.48
N ALA A 183 12.95 7.50 -0.07
CA ALA A 183 11.62 7.18 -0.56
C ALA A 183 10.91 8.47 -1.01
N TYR A 184 9.82 8.35 -1.75
CA TYR A 184 9.02 9.49 -2.17
C TYR A 184 7.53 9.26 -1.89
N SER A 185 6.79 10.34 -1.73
CA SER A 185 5.33 10.33 -1.59
C SER A 185 4.64 9.94 -2.88
N ASN A 186 3.36 9.54 -2.76
CA ASN A 186 2.47 9.20 -3.87
C ASN A 186 3.01 8.09 -4.80
N GLN A 187 3.73 7.12 -4.22
CA GLN A 187 4.26 5.98 -4.95
C GLN A 187 4.39 4.74 -4.08
N ILE A 188 4.61 3.60 -4.74
CA ILE A 188 5.09 2.37 -4.11
C ILE A 188 6.61 2.38 -4.19
N ASN A 189 7.26 2.60 -3.06
CA ASN A 189 8.71 2.55 -2.93
C ASN A 189 9.13 1.09 -2.72
N ILE A 190 10.01 0.56 -3.58
CA ILE A 190 10.51 -0.80 -3.49
C ILE A 190 11.92 -0.73 -2.89
N ILE A 191 12.12 -1.32 -1.72
CA ILE A 191 13.43 -1.35 -1.05
C ILE A 191 13.84 -2.81 -0.88
N SER A 192 14.97 -3.19 -1.49
CA SER A 192 15.61 -4.49 -1.27
C SER A 192 16.13 -4.59 0.16
N LEU A 193 16.00 -5.76 0.78
CA LEU A 193 16.54 -6.07 2.12
C LEU A 193 17.72 -7.06 2.05
N ASN A 194 18.15 -7.44 0.84
CA ASN A 194 19.08 -8.55 0.61
C ASN A 194 20.55 -8.21 0.96
N ASP A 195 20.97 -6.96 0.81
CA ASP A 195 22.35 -6.49 0.99
C ASP A 195 22.65 -5.97 2.40
N MET A 196 21.78 -6.26 3.37
CA MET A 196 21.82 -5.66 4.73
C MET A 196 22.34 -6.59 5.82
N GLY A 197 22.74 -7.81 5.46
CA GLY A 197 23.30 -8.80 6.40
C GLY A 197 22.29 -9.39 7.38
N PHE A 198 20.99 -9.33 7.05
CA PHE A 198 19.95 -9.99 7.85
C PHE A 198 20.04 -11.52 7.73
N ASN A 199 19.67 -12.22 8.80
CA ASN A 199 19.59 -13.67 8.87
C ASN A 199 18.34 -14.11 9.66
N GLU A 200 18.15 -15.40 9.85
CA GLU A 200 16.99 -16.01 10.53
C GLU A 200 16.72 -15.47 11.95
N LYS A 201 17.71 -14.84 12.60
CA LYS A 201 17.58 -14.21 13.93
C LYS A 201 17.36 -12.71 13.87
N SER A 202 17.46 -12.12 12.69
CA SER A 202 17.25 -10.69 12.48
C SER A 202 15.77 -10.34 12.51
N LEU A 203 15.49 -9.14 13.01
CA LEU A 203 14.17 -8.53 12.91
C LEU A 203 14.36 -7.11 12.40
N PRO A 204 14.20 -6.86 11.09
CA PRO A 204 14.32 -5.52 10.55
C PRO A 204 13.30 -4.56 11.15
N VAL A 205 13.75 -3.38 11.54
CA VAL A 205 12.91 -2.24 11.93
C VAL A 205 13.06 -1.17 10.87
N ILE A 206 11.95 -0.77 10.26
CA ILE A 206 11.94 0.25 9.22
C ILE A 206 11.24 1.49 9.76
N ILE A 207 11.93 2.61 9.71
CA ILE A 207 11.47 3.90 10.20
C ILE A 207 11.46 4.90 9.06
N CYS A 208 10.36 5.63 8.95
CA CYS A 208 10.32 6.90 8.22
C CYS A 208 9.74 7.97 9.13
N ARG A 209 10.51 9.02 9.38
CA ARG A 209 10.13 10.05 10.37
C ARG A 209 9.20 11.12 9.81
N GLU A 210 9.10 11.19 8.49
CA GLU A 210 8.46 12.29 7.77
C GLU A 210 7.31 11.83 6.86
N MET A 211 7.08 10.51 6.75
CA MET A 211 6.04 9.94 5.90
C MET A 211 5.50 8.66 6.52
N ALA A 212 4.18 8.46 6.43
CA ALA A 212 3.55 7.18 6.69
C ALA A 212 3.36 6.39 5.39
N SER A 213 3.31 5.07 5.49
CA SER A 213 3.05 4.20 4.36
C SER A 213 2.36 2.94 4.85
N ILE A 214 1.69 2.24 3.94
CA ILE A 214 1.31 0.84 4.16
C ILE A 214 2.53 -0.01 3.79
N PRO A 215 3.18 -0.69 4.76
CA PRO A 215 4.28 -1.60 4.47
C PRO A 215 3.75 -2.96 4.03
N LEU A 216 4.23 -3.43 2.88
CA LEU A 216 4.05 -4.81 2.42
C LEU A 216 5.41 -5.47 2.33
N TYR A 217 5.56 -6.62 2.97
CA TYR A 217 6.76 -7.44 2.89
C TYR A 217 6.59 -8.45 1.78
N PHE A 218 7.50 -8.42 0.82
CA PHE A 218 7.44 -9.22 -0.38
C PHE A 218 8.69 -10.08 -0.47
N SER A 219 8.52 -11.38 -0.62
CA SER A 219 9.62 -12.30 -0.90
C SER A 219 9.41 -12.99 -2.23
N SER A 220 10.48 -13.16 -2.98
CA SER A 220 10.50 -13.84 -4.27
C SER A 220 11.57 -14.92 -4.27
N TYR A 221 11.22 -16.14 -4.66
CA TYR A 221 12.17 -17.21 -4.91
C TYR A 221 12.43 -17.34 -6.41
N ASN A 222 13.70 -17.43 -6.81
CA ASN A 222 14.14 -17.66 -8.19
C ASN A 222 13.40 -16.78 -9.21
N CYS A 223 13.44 -15.45 -9.02
CA CYS A 223 12.79 -14.51 -9.95
C CYS A 223 11.27 -14.74 -10.11
N GLY A 224 10.59 -15.18 -9.05
CA GLY A 224 9.13 -15.22 -8.98
C GLY A 224 8.50 -16.60 -9.14
N GLU A 225 9.25 -17.70 -9.03
CA GLU A 225 8.69 -19.06 -8.99
C GLU A 225 7.77 -19.25 -7.79
N ILE A 226 8.14 -18.68 -6.64
CA ILE A 226 7.34 -18.64 -5.41
C ILE A 226 7.30 -17.21 -4.90
N LEU A 227 6.12 -16.75 -4.49
CA LEU A 227 5.89 -15.40 -3.98
C LEU A 227 5.29 -15.46 -2.58
N SER A 228 5.81 -14.65 -1.65
CA SER A 228 5.16 -14.34 -0.39
C SER A 228 4.86 -12.85 -0.33
N LEU A 229 3.67 -12.48 0.15
CA LEU A 229 3.26 -11.10 0.33
C LEU A 229 2.51 -10.96 1.64
N GLU A 230 3.02 -10.10 2.51
CA GLU A 230 2.46 -9.93 3.84
C GLU A 230 2.31 -8.46 4.21
N HIS A 231 1.21 -8.14 4.84
CA HIS A 231 0.97 -6.84 5.42
C HIS A 231 1.00 -6.95 6.95
N THR A 232 1.85 -6.17 7.61
CA THR A 232 1.90 -6.12 9.07
C THR A 232 1.46 -4.77 9.61
N HIS A 233 0.76 -4.82 10.73
CA HIS A 233 0.47 -3.65 11.55
C HIS A 233 1.17 -3.79 12.91
N PRO A 234 1.64 -2.69 13.50
CA PRO A 234 1.92 -2.67 14.93
C PRO A 234 0.69 -3.15 15.71
N PRO A 235 0.84 -3.88 16.82
CA PRO A 235 -0.21 -4.68 17.45
C PRO A 235 -1.25 -3.84 18.22
N ALA A 236 -1.88 -2.86 17.59
CA ALA A 236 -2.98 -2.10 18.19
C ALA A 236 -4.22 -2.95 18.47
N SER A 237 -4.33 -4.10 17.81
CA SER A 237 -5.34 -5.12 18.12
C SER A 237 -5.20 -5.71 19.51
N LEU A 238 -3.99 -5.68 20.11
CA LEU A 238 -3.76 -6.12 21.49
C LEU A 238 -4.25 -5.09 22.53
N VAL A 239 -4.62 -3.89 22.09
CA VAL A 239 -5.18 -2.84 22.94
C VAL A 239 -6.70 -2.96 22.89
N VAL A 240 -7.22 -3.85 23.75
CA VAL A 240 -8.65 -4.12 23.90
C VAL A 240 -9.27 -3.08 24.84
N HIS A 241 -10.37 -2.43 24.42
CA HIS A 241 -11.08 -1.34 25.15
C HIS A 241 -10.26 -0.09 25.53
N GLY A 242 -8.99 0.01 25.14
CA GLY A 242 -8.11 1.14 25.46
C GLY A 242 -7.93 2.16 24.32
N ASN A 243 -7.16 3.22 24.62
CA ASN A 243 -6.75 4.20 23.62
C ASN A 243 -5.69 3.60 22.67
N ARG A 244 -6.16 2.93 21.61
CA ARG A 244 -5.31 2.28 20.59
C ARG A 244 -4.27 3.23 19.99
N PHE A 245 -4.67 4.45 19.67
CA PHE A 245 -3.78 5.46 19.10
C PHE A 245 -2.72 5.93 20.11
N GLY A 246 -3.12 6.11 21.38
CA GLY A 246 -2.19 6.43 22.47
C GLY A 246 -1.15 5.34 22.68
N ALA A 247 -1.56 4.07 22.69
CA ALA A 247 -0.64 2.93 22.81
C ALA A 247 0.31 2.82 21.60
N GLN A 248 -0.19 2.98 20.37
CA GLN A 248 0.65 3.04 19.18
C GLN A 248 1.68 4.17 19.25
N LYS A 249 1.28 5.35 19.74
CA LYS A 249 2.17 6.49 19.95
C LYS A 249 3.28 6.15 20.95
N GLN A 250 2.94 5.57 22.10
CA GLN A 250 3.92 5.18 23.12
C GLN A 250 4.91 4.12 22.61
N ILE A 251 4.43 3.08 21.92
CA ILE A 251 5.30 2.04 21.31
C ILE A 251 6.27 2.70 20.33
N LYS A 252 5.77 3.62 19.51
CA LYS A 252 6.59 4.32 18.53
C LYS A 252 7.64 5.21 19.20
N GLU A 253 7.24 6.03 20.16
CA GLU A 253 8.15 6.90 20.92
C GLU A 253 9.25 6.09 21.61
N TYR A 254 8.88 4.95 22.22
CA TYR A 254 9.84 4.02 22.81
C TYR A 254 10.85 3.54 21.76
N TRP A 255 10.41 2.96 20.65
CA TRP A 255 11.33 2.44 19.62
C TRP A 255 12.20 3.53 19.00
N LEU A 256 11.64 4.71 18.75
CA LEU A 256 12.40 5.86 18.25
C LEU A 256 13.46 6.33 19.25
N SER A 257 13.23 6.19 20.56
CA SER A 257 14.24 6.50 21.59
C SER A 257 15.39 5.49 21.66
N GLN A 258 15.13 4.24 21.25
CA GLN A 258 16.12 3.16 21.27
C GLN A 258 17.00 3.14 20.03
N LEU A 259 16.55 3.74 18.93
CA LEU A 259 17.21 3.72 17.63
C LEU A 259 17.81 5.09 17.36
N LYS A 260 19.14 5.17 17.53
CA LYS A 260 19.94 6.38 17.31
C LYS A 260 19.96 6.72 15.82
N LYS A 261 19.95 8.03 15.52
CA LYS A 261 20.29 8.53 14.19
C LYS A 261 21.75 8.25 13.85
#